data_AF-A0A8J4APW3-F1
#
_entry.id   AF-A0A8J4APW3-F1
#
_cell.length_a   1.000
_cell.length_b   1.000
_cell.length_c   1.000
_cell.angle_alpha   90.00
_cell.angle_beta   90.00
_cell.angle_gamma   90.00
#
_symmetry.space_group_name_H-M   'P 1'
#
loop_
_entity.id
_entity.type
_entity.pdbx_description
1 polymer ?
#
loop_
_entity_poly.entity_id
_entity_poly.type
_entity_poly.pdbx_seq_one_letter_code
_entity_poly.pdbx_strand_id
1 'polypeptide(L)'
;RFPLSAFGRAKAASAYGLQTVTWHMEHGGPPPAPMLAQIERLTARLVDRKQGPEDQGQRLTGVPNGLLIGHPSAGGFGLLPLRQHTQARHAVWAVRFIQGAMESGDLHPWVRTLATYLELTHPALQPWALTTAKSTGPWIGEENLPEDISRIVGALGYLPPPDDICDPPLTPGDWCWAAALWGNPLLPNNNTGGNGNNTYRHPGLEAHH
;
A
#
# COMPACT_ATOMS: atom_id res chain seq x y z
N ARG A 1 -7.58 -34.61 9.62
CA ARG A 1 -6.93 -33.51 8.84
C ARG A 1 -7.62 -33.45 7.48
N PHE A 2 -8.40 -32.42 7.18
CA PHE A 2 -9.00 -32.27 5.85
C PHE A 2 -7.89 -32.05 4.80
N PRO A 3 -7.84 -32.83 3.70
CA PRO A 3 -6.80 -32.68 2.69
C PRO A 3 -7.12 -31.49 1.78
N LEU A 4 -6.89 -30.27 2.27
CA LEU A 4 -7.03 -29.06 1.46
C LEU A 4 -6.03 -29.07 0.31
N SER A 5 -6.44 -28.60 -0.87
CA SER A 5 -5.56 -28.29 -2.01
C SER A 5 -4.67 -27.08 -1.73
N ALA A 6 -3.71 -26.77 -2.60
CA ALA A 6 -2.87 -25.56 -2.45
C ALA A 6 -3.74 -24.29 -2.43
N PHE A 7 -4.72 -24.18 -3.34
CA PHE A 7 -5.71 -23.09 -3.35
C PHE A 7 -6.53 -23.00 -2.05
N GLY A 8 -7.00 -24.15 -1.54
CA GLY A 8 -7.74 -24.19 -0.28
C GLY A 8 -6.90 -23.73 0.91
N ARG A 9 -5.62 -24.11 0.94
CA ARG A 9 -4.67 -23.66 1.97
C ARG A 9 -4.35 -22.18 1.84
N ALA A 10 -4.13 -21.68 0.63
CA ALA A 10 -3.90 -20.27 0.38
C ALA A 10 -5.08 -19.43 0.87
N LYS A 11 -6.31 -19.82 0.51
CA LYS A 11 -7.53 -19.15 0.99
C LYS A 11 -7.64 -19.17 2.52
N ALA A 12 -7.42 -20.32 3.16
CA ALA A 12 -7.51 -20.44 4.61
C ALA A 12 -6.44 -19.60 5.33
N ALA A 13 -5.21 -19.63 4.83
CA ALA A 13 -4.11 -18.83 5.36
C ALA A 13 -4.38 -17.33 5.21
N SER A 14 -4.79 -16.88 4.02
CA SER A 14 -5.11 -15.48 3.74
C SER A 14 -6.31 -14.96 4.54
N ALA A 15 -7.41 -15.72 4.59
CA ALA A 15 -8.66 -15.25 5.17
C ALA A 15 -8.71 -15.36 6.70
N TYR A 16 -8.01 -16.33 7.28
CA TYR A 16 -8.08 -16.61 8.72
C TYR A 16 -6.69 -16.56 9.38
N GLY A 17 -5.71 -17.29 8.85
CA GLY A 17 -4.39 -17.39 9.46
C GLY A 17 -3.63 -16.06 9.56
N LEU A 18 -3.85 -15.16 8.59
CA LEU A 18 -3.20 -13.85 8.53
C LEU A 18 -4.07 -12.72 9.09
N GLN A 19 -5.33 -12.97 9.48
CA GLN A 19 -6.28 -11.91 9.85
C GLN A 19 -5.74 -11.00 10.96
N THR A 20 -5.25 -11.59 12.06
CA THR A 20 -4.68 -10.83 13.19
C THR A 20 -3.44 -10.06 12.77
N VAL A 21 -2.57 -10.67 11.97
CA VAL A 21 -1.36 -10.03 11.43
C VAL A 21 -1.74 -8.82 10.58
N THR A 22 -2.69 -8.98 9.66
CA THR A 22 -3.16 -7.88 8.80
C THR A 22 -3.80 -6.75 9.60
N TRP A 23 -4.52 -7.06 10.68
CA TRP A 23 -5.11 -6.05 11.55
C TRP A 23 -4.03 -5.24 12.27
N HIS A 24 -3.01 -5.89 12.85
CA HIS A 24 -1.90 -5.19 13.49
C HIS A 24 -1.08 -4.38 12.48
N MET A 25 -0.85 -4.92 11.28
CA MET A 25 -0.14 -4.19 10.22
C MET A 25 -0.90 -2.96 9.74
N GLU A 26 -2.23 -3.02 9.68
CA GLU A 26 -3.07 -1.88 9.31
C GLU A 26 -2.98 -0.74 10.33
N HIS A 27 -3.00 -1.04 11.63
CA HIS A 27 -3.06 0.01 12.66
C HIS A 27 -1.69 0.40 13.22
N GLY A 28 -0.77 -0.55 13.35
CA GLY A 28 0.58 -0.36 13.90
C GLY A 28 1.69 -0.29 12.85
N GLY A 29 1.37 -0.48 11.56
CA GLY A 29 2.37 -0.53 10.51
C GLY A 29 3.04 -1.90 10.35
N PRO A 30 3.82 -2.09 9.26
CA PRO A 30 4.46 -3.36 8.99
C PRO A 30 5.58 -3.65 10.01
N PRO A 31 5.77 -4.92 10.43
CA PRO A 31 6.93 -5.29 11.23
C PRO A 31 8.23 -5.08 10.43
N PRO A 32 9.39 -5.05 11.12
CA PRO A 32 10.69 -5.06 10.48
C PRO A 32 10.79 -6.08 9.32
N ALA A 33 11.44 -5.68 8.23
CA ALA A 33 11.57 -6.48 7.01
C ALA A 33 11.94 -7.96 7.23
N PRO A 34 12.90 -8.35 8.10
CA PRO A 34 13.22 -9.77 8.32
C PRO A 34 12.06 -10.55 8.93
N MET A 35 11.30 -9.94 9.84
CA MET A 35 10.15 -10.57 10.47
C MET A 35 8.98 -10.72 9.48
N LEU A 36 8.72 -9.71 8.65
CA LEU A 36 7.72 -9.82 7.59
C LEU A 36 8.07 -10.95 6.61
N ALA A 37 9.34 -11.01 6.16
CA ALA A 37 9.81 -12.07 5.27
C ALA A 37 9.71 -13.46 5.91
N GLN A 38 9.90 -13.57 7.23
CA GLN A 38 9.70 -14.82 7.96
C GLN A 38 8.23 -15.26 7.95
N ILE A 39 7.30 -14.34 8.21
CA ILE A 39 5.86 -14.62 8.14
C ILE A 39 5.49 -15.10 6.74
N GLU A 40 5.90 -14.37 5.69
CA GLU A 40 5.64 -14.74 4.30
C GLU A 40 6.21 -16.12 3.94
N ARG A 41 7.42 -16.45 4.41
CA ARG A 41 8.03 -17.77 4.23
C ARG A 41 7.24 -18.87 4.92
N LEU A 42 6.78 -18.65 6.15
CA LEU A 42 5.97 -19.63 6.89
C LEU A 42 4.63 -19.88 6.18
N THR A 43 3.98 -18.82 5.71
CA THR A 43 2.74 -18.96 4.95
C THR A 43 2.96 -19.67 3.62
N ALA A 44 4.03 -19.33 2.89
CA ALA A 44 4.41 -20.02 1.66
C ALA A 44 4.68 -21.51 1.90
N ARG A 45 5.39 -21.88 2.98
CA ARG A 45 5.62 -23.29 3.37
C ARG A 45 4.32 -24.03 3.70
N LEU A 46 3.38 -23.37 4.37
CA LEU A 46 2.07 -23.95 4.65
C LEU A 46 1.30 -24.23 3.35
N VAL A 47 1.28 -23.26 2.45
CA VAL A 47 0.55 -23.36 1.17
C VAL A 47 1.21 -24.36 0.23
N ASP A 48 2.52 -24.31 0.03
CA ASP A 48 3.26 -25.22 -0.86
C ASP A 48 3.34 -26.63 -0.26
N ARG A 49 3.91 -26.75 0.94
CA ARG A 49 4.39 -28.02 1.50
C ARG A 49 3.50 -28.62 2.58
N LYS A 50 2.37 -27.99 2.94
CA LYS A 50 1.53 -28.41 4.08
C LYS A 50 2.35 -28.52 5.38
N GLN A 51 3.25 -27.57 5.61
CA GLN A 51 4.13 -27.55 6.78
C GLN A 51 3.70 -26.45 7.76
N GLY A 52 3.58 -26.83 9.02
CA GLY A 52 3.44 -25.90 10.13
C GLY A 52 4.78 -25.24 10.51
N PRO A 53 4.74 -24.24 11.41
CA PRO A 53 5.93 -23.51 11.84
C PRO A 53 6.97 -24.40 12.55
N GLU A 54 6.52 -25.43 13.27
CA GLU A 54 7.38 -26.36 14.01
C GLU A 54 7.84 -27.57 13.17
N ASP A 55 7.31 -27.74 11.96
CA ASP A 55 7.69 -28.87 11.11
C ASP A 55 9.11 -28.69 10.58
N GLN A 56 10.03 -29.57 11.00
CA GLN A 56 11.44 -29.57 10.56
C GLN A 56 11.71 -30.49 9.35
N GLY A 57 10.70 -31.24 8.90
CA GLY A 57 10.87 -32.21 7.81
C GLY A 57 11.22 -31.54 6.48
N GLN A 58 12.23 -32.04 5.78
CA GLN A 58 12.53 -31.59 4.43
C GLN A 58 11.50 -32.20 3.46
N ARG A 59 10.84 -31.35 2.67
CA ARG A 59 9.98 -31.74 1.55
C ARG A 59 10.49 -31.05 0.30
N LEU A 60 10.39 -31.73 -0.85
CA LEU A 60 10.70 -31.14 -2.15
C LEU A 60 9.95 -29.80 -2.30
N THR A 61 10.66 -28.80 -2.83
CA THR A 61 10.11 -27.47 -3.10
C THR A 61 9.16 -27.56 -4.29
N GLY A 62 7.91 -27.15 -4.14
CA GLY A 62 6.91 -27.26 -5.22
C GLY A 62 6.78 -25.99 -6.03
N VAL A 63 6.41 -24.87 -5.39
CA VAL A 63 6.03 -23.63 -6.07
C VAL A 63 6.80 -22.41 -5.53
N PRO A 64 7.41 -21.59 -6.41
CA PRO A 64 7.99 -20.29 -6.03
C PRO A 64 6.98 -19.37 -5.33
N ASN A 65 7.41 -18.66 -4.28
CA ASN A 65 6.51 -17.80 -3.48
C ASN A 65 5.75 -16.75 -4.33
N GLY A 66 6.42 -16.17 -5.34
CA GLY A 66 5.80 -15.20 -6.24
C GLY A 66 4.60 -15.75 -7.01
N LEU A 67 4.55 -17.06 -7.29
CA LEU A 67 3.42 -17.71 -7.96
C LEU A 67 2.29 -18.07 -6.99
N LEU A 68 2.55 -18.11 -5.68
CA LEU A 68 1.49 -18.34 -4.71
C LEU A 68 0.56 -17.13 -4.59
N ILE A 69 1.13 -15.94 -4.80
CA ILE A 69 0.45 -14.65 -4.73
C ILE A 69 -0.42 -14.44 -5.97
N GLY A 70 -1.56 -13.77 -5.79
CA GLY A 70 -2.41 -13.31 -6.90
C GLY A 70 -3.58 -14.23 -7.21
N HIS A 71 -4.47 -13.76 -8.08
CA HIS A 71 -5.73 -14.44 -8.39
C HIS A 71 -5.50 -15.70 -9.25
N PRO A 72 -6.26 -16.80 -9.04
CA PRO A 72 -6.15 -18.02 -9.85
C PRO A 72 -6.28 -17.82 -11.35
N SER A 73 -7.11 -16.87 -11.79
CA SER A 73 -7.25 -16.54 -13.24
C SER A 73 -6.01 -15.90 -13.85
N ALA A 74 -5.09 -15.36 -13.03
CA ALA A 74 -3.83 -14.78 -13.44
C ALA A 74 -2.63 -15.73 -13.20
N GLY A 75 -2.90 -17.01 -12.88
CA GLY A 75 -1.87 -18.01 -12.60
C GLY A 75 -1.36 -18.05 -11.15
N GLY A 76 -1.98 -17.30 -10.23
CA GLY A 76 -1.68 -17.32 -8.80
C GLY A 76 -2.41 -18.42 -8.02
N PHE A 77 -2.10 -18.62 -6.73
CA PHE A 77 -2.84 -19.55 -5.85
C PHE A 77 -3.82 -18.87 -4.88
N GLY A 78 -3.94 -17.55 -4.92
CA GLY A 78 -4.80 -16.78 -4.02
C GLY A 78 -4.17 -16.49 -2.65
N LEU A 79 -2.84 -16.61 -2.52
CA LEU A 79 -2.15 -16.17 -1.31
C LEU A 79 -2.12 -14.64 -1.26
N LEU A 80 -2.39 -14.08 -0.09
CA LEU A 80 -2.43 -12.64 0.13
C LEU A 80 -1.02 -12.06 0.22
N PRO A 81 -0.65 -11.08 -0.62
CA PRO A 81 0.60 -10.35 -0.47
C PRO A 81 0.49 -9.35 0.68
N LEU A 82 1.10 -9.66 1.83
CA LEU A 82 0.89 -8.92 3.09
C LEU A 82 1.22 -7.43 2.96
N ARG A 83 2.40 -7.09 2.43
CA ARG A 83 2.84 -5.70 2.30
C ARG A 83 1.90 -4.90 1.40
N GLN A 84 1.64 -5.41 0.20
CA GLN A 84 0.80 -4.76 -0.79
C GLN A 84 -0.64 -4.64 -0.29
N HIS A 85 -1.15 -5.65 0.41
CA HIS A 85 -2.48 -5.61 0.99
C HIS A 85 -2.62 -4.50 2.04
N THR A 86 -1.67 -4.40 2.98
CA THR A 86 -1.69 -3.35 4.00
C THR A 86 -1.58 -1.96 3.36
N GLN A 87 -0.66 -1.77 2.42
CA GLN A 87 -0.50 -0.51 1.69
C GLN A 87 -1.76 -0.11 0.93
N ALA A 88 -2.42 -1.08 0.26
CA ALA A 88 -3.67 -0.84 -0.44
C ALA A 88 -4.81 -0.44 0.53
N ARG A 89 -4.88 -1.03 1.73
CA ARG A 89 -5.87 -0.64 2.74
C ARG A 89 -5.64 0.79 3.23
N HIS A 90 -4.40 1.17 3.50
CA HIS A 90 -4.06 2.56 3.83
C HIS A 90 -4.47 3.52 2.72
N ALA A 91 -4.21 3.15 1.45
CA ALA A 91 -4.58 3.98 0.32
C ALA A 91 -6.10 4.15 0.19
N VAL A 92 -6.88 3.07 0.41
CA VAL A 92 -8.34 3.14 0.44
C VAL A 92 -8.83 4.07 1.54
N TRP A 93 -8.25 4.02 2.74
CA TRP A 93 -8.60 4.94 3.83
C TRP A 93 -8.25 6.40 3.49
N ALA A 94 -7.09 6.64 2.89
CA ALA A 94 -6.70 7.98 2.42
C ALA A 94 -7.66 8.52 1.35
N VAL A 95 -8.05 7.71 0.36
CA VAL A 95 -9.05 8.09 -0.66
C VAL A 95 -10.39 8.41 -0.01
N ARG A 96 -10.89 7.55 0.87
CA ARG A 96 -12.16 7.76 1.57
C ARG A 96 -12.15 9.03 2.42
N PHE A 97 -11.01 9.35 3.02
CA PHE A 97 -10.84 10.55 3.81
C PHE A 97 -10.91 11.80 2.93
N ILE A 98 -10.18 11.81 1.82
CA ILE A 98 -10.20 12.91 0.85
C ILE A 98 -11.63 13.11 0.31
N GLN A 99 -12.29 12.03 -0.13
CA GLN A 99 -13.66 12.09 -0.64
C GLN A 99 -14.62 12.63 0.41
N GLY A 100 -14.59 12.08 1.63
CA GLY A 100 -15.46 12.53 2.71
C GLY A 100 -15.19 13.97 3.16
N ALA A 101 -13.95 14.46 3.03
CA ALA A 101 -13.60 15.84 3.32
C ALA A 101 -14.03 16.84 2.22
N MET A 102 -14.26 16.35 1.00
CA MET A 102 -14.74 17.15 -0.14
C MET A 102 -16.26 17.19 -0.24
N GLU A 103 -16.97 16.36 0.52
CA GLU A 103 -18.44 16.34 0.52
C GLU A 103 -19.01 17.65 1.09
N SER A 104 -19.93 18.25 0.34
CA SER A 104 -20.69 19.42 0.80
C SER A 104 -21.77 18.98 1.80
N GLY A 105 -21.51 19.10 3.10
CA GLY A 105 -22.48 18.75 4.14
C GLY A 105 -21.85 18.51 5.51
N ASP A 106 -22.60 17.86 6.39
CA ASP A 106 -22.09 17.43 7.70
C ASP A 106 -21.05 16.32 7.52
N LEU A 107 -19.78 16.65 7.80
CA LEU A 107 -18.68 15.69 7.77
C LEU A 107 -18.94 14.54 8.75
N HIS A 108 -18.73 13.32 8.26
CA HIS A 108 -18.77 12.12 9.10
C HIS A 108 -17.78 12.27 10.27
N PRO A 109 -18.12 11.83 11.51
CA PRO A 109 -17.29 12.06 12.70
C PRO A 109 -15.81 11.71 12.54
N TRP A 110 -15.49 10.55 11.96
CA TRP A 110 -14.09 10.14 11.76
C TRP A 110 -13.32 11.06 10.78
N VAL A 111 -13.98 11.59 9.75
CA VAL A 111 -13.36 12.54 8.79
C VAL A 111 -13.05 13.84 9.52
N ARG A 112 -13.99 14.33 10.31
CA ARG A 112 -13.80 15.54 11.13
C ARG A 112 -12.64 15.38 12.10
N THR A 113 -12.59 14.27 12.85
CA THR A 113 -11.51 13.99 13.80
C THR A 113 -10.16 13.95 13.11
N LEU A 114 -10.04 13.25 11.97
CA LEU A 114 -8.78 13.16 11.25
C LEU A 114 -8.37 14.51 10.64
N ALA A 115 -9.30 15.27 10.06
CA ALA A 115 -9.02 16.61 9.54
C ALA A 115 -8.51 17.55 10.64
N THR A 116 -9.19 17.59 11.80
CA THR A 116 -8.73 18.38 12.95
C THR A 116 -7.37 17.92 13.46
N TYR A 117 -7.11 16.61 13.49
CA TYR A 117 -5.80 16.09 13.92
C TYR A 117 -4.67 16.50 12.98
N LEU A 118 -4.90 16.46 11.67
CA LEU A 118 -3.93 16.93 10.68
C LEU A 118 -3.70 18.44 10.76
N GLU A 119 -4.76 19.23 10.93
CA GLU A 119 -4.67 20.69 11.11
C GLU A 119 -3.88 21.07 12.37
N LEU A 120 -4.06 20.33 13.47
CA LEU A 120 -3.28 20.49 14.71
C LEU A 120 -1.81 20.11 14.53
N THR A 121 -1.49 19.20 13.61
CA THR A 121 -0.10 18.81 13.32
C THR A 121 0.59 19.87 12.46
N HIS A 122 -0.05 20.28 11.36
CA HIS A 122 0.45 21.39 10.55
C HIS A 122 -0.67 22.02 9.71
N PRO A 123 -0.79 23.36 9.61
CA PRO A 123 -1.87 24.02 8.87
C PRO A 123 -1.95 23.64 7.38
N ALA A 124 -0.81 23.28 6.77
CA ALA A 124 -0.74 22.84 5.38
C ALA A 124 -1.12 21.36 5.15
N LEU A 125 -1.29 20.55 6.20
CA LEU A 125 -1.75 19.15 6.09
C LEU A 125 -3.27 19.07 5.96
N GLN A 126 -3.82 19.82 5.02
CA GLN A 126 -5.24 19.73 4.70
C GLN A 126 -5.54 18.39 4.00
N PRO A 127 -6.81 17.94 3.92
CA PRO A 127 -7.17 16.68 3.29
C PRO A 127 -6.64 16.54 1.85
N TRP A 128 -6.64 17.63 1.07
CA TRP A 128 -6.08 17.63 -0.28
C TRP A 128 -4.55 17.48 -0.28
N ALA A 129 -3.82 17.79 0.79
CA ALA A 129 -2.36 17.70 0.82
C ALA A 129 -1.85 16.26 0.69
N LEU A 130 -2.70 15.29 1.05
CA LEU A 130 -2.41 13.86 0.86
C LEU A 130 -2.24 13.48 -0.62
N THR A 131 -2.83 14.27 -1.53
CA THR A 131 -2.72 14.05 -2.98
C THR A 131 -1.32 14.31 -3.52
N THR A 132 -0.60 15.24 -2.88
CA THR A 132 0.73 15.71 -3.29
C THR A 132 1.84 15.27 -2.33
N ALA A 133 1.47 14.65 -1.21
CA ALA A 133 2.36 14.13 -0.21
C ALA A 133 3.40 13.13 -0.74
N LYS A 134 4.65 13.26 -0.28
CA LYS A 134 5.73 12.32 -0.55
C LYS A 134 5.53 11.03 0.24
N SER A 135 6.04 9.90 -0.25
CA SER A 135 6.05 8.66 0.54
C SER A 135 7.07 8.70 1.68
N THR A 136 8.12 9.52 1.54
CA THR A 136 9.23 9.70 2.48
C THR A 136 9.82 11.12 2.32
N GLY A 137 10.08 11.82 3.43
CA GLY A 137 10.79 13.11 3.40
C GLY A 137 10.32 14.09 4.47
N PRO A 138 11.08 15.17 4.71
CA PRO A 138 10.69 16.20 5.67
C PRO A 138 9.39 16.84 5.19
N TRP A 139 8.42 16.89 6.09
CA TRP A 139 7.12 17.49 5.85
C TRP A 139 7.23 18.98 6.10
N ILE A 140 6.40 19.78 5.42
CA ILE A 140 6.41 21.23 5.65
C ILE A 140 6.15 21.44 7.16
N GLY A 141 7.12 22.04 7.85
CA GLY A 141 7.04 22.36 9.28
C GLY A 141 7.48 21.27 10.28
N GLU A 142 7.63 20.00 9.88
CA GLU A 142 8.10 18.93 10.76
C GLU A 142 9.05 17.94 10.06
N GLU A 143 10.16 17.62 10.71
CA GLU A 143 11.10 16.60 10.21
C GLU A 143 10.47 15.20 10.20
N ASN A 144 9.58 14.90 11.15
CA ASN A 144 8.94 13.58 11.29
C ASN A 144 7.48 13.73 11.76
N LEU A 145 6.54 13.30 10.91
CA LEU A 145 5.15 13.11 11.34
C LEU A 145 5.02 11.88 12.25
N PRO A 146 4.03 11.87 13.16
CA PRO A 146 3.61 10.66 13.84
C PRO A 146 3.43 9.47 12.87
N GLU A 147 3.81 8.27 13.29
CA GLU A 147 3.87 7.10 12.39
C GLU A 147 2.50 6.74 11.79
N ASP A 148 1.42 6.98 12.52
CA ASP A 148 0.05 6.78 12.08
C ASP A 148 -0.34 7.75 10.96
N ILE A 149 0.05 9.03 11.08
CA ILE A 149 -0.17 10.04 10.05
C ILE A 149 0.67 9.74 8.82
N SER A 150 1.96 9.46 8.99
CA SER A 150 2.87 9.22 7.86
C SER A 150 2.41 8.04 7.00
N ARG A 151 1.80 7.02 7.61
CA ARG A 151 1.18 5.89 6.89
C ARG A 151 0.04 6.33 5.98
N ILE A 152 -0.89 7.16 6.48
CA ILE A 152 -2.05 7.62 5.70
C ILE A 152 -1.60 8.63 4.63
N VAL A 153 -0.74 9.57 5.01
CA VAL A 153 -0.28 10.65 4.13
C VAL A 153 0.60 10.11 2.99
N GLY A 154 1.46 9.12 3.27
CA GLY A 154 2.28 8.45 2.24
C GLY A 154 1.57 7.33 1.48
N ALA A 155 0.36 6.92 1.89
CA ALA A 155 -0.30 5.72 1.39
C ALA A 155 -0.51 5.71 -0.13
N LEU A 156 -0.86 6.88 -0.66
CA LEU A 156 -1.18 7.07 -2.07
C LEU A 156 0.06 6.97 -2.96
N GLY A 157 1.25 7.18 -2.39
CA GLY A 157 2.52 6.95 -3.05
C GLY A 157 2.83 5.47 -3.32
N TYR A 158 2.05 4.54 -2.77
CA TYR A 158 2.17 3.09 -3.02
C TYR A 158 1.28 2.59 -4.17
N LEU A 159 0.38 3.42 -4.68
CA LEU A 159 -0.51 3.03 -5.77
C LEU A 159 0.24 3.03 -7.11
N PRO A 160 -0.20 2.22 -8.09
CA PRO A 160 0.32 2.31 -9.45
C PRO A 160 0.09 3.71 -10.02
N PRO A 161 0.85 4.10 -11.06
CA PRO A 161 0.65 5.39 -11.73
C PRO A 161 -0.82 5.59 -12.13
N PRO A 162 -1.37 6.81 -11.98
CA PRO A 162 -2.70 7.11 -12.48
C PRO A 162 -2.71 6.85 -13.99
N ASP A 163 -3.68 6.05 -14.43
CA ASP A 163 -3.96 5.81 -15.83
C ASP A 163 -5.12 6.68 -16.26
N ASP A 164 -5.02 7.27 -17.44
CA ASP A 164 -6.07 8.11 -17.98
C ASP A 164 -7.17 7.21 -18.55
N ILE A 165 -8.35 7.31 -17.94
CA ILE A 165 -9.54 6.53 -18.34
C ILE A 165 -10.48 7.31 -19.26
N CYS A 166 -10.16 8.56 -19.60
CA CYS A 166 -10.96 9.38 -20.50
C CYS A 166 -10.74 8.99 -21.97
N ASP A 167 -11.80 9.06 -22.77
CA ASP A 167 -11.76 8.95 -24.23
C ASP A 167 -12.46 10.19 -24.84
N PRO A 168 -11.73 11.09 -25.54
CA PRO A 168 -10.30 11.02 -25.86
C PRO A 168 -9.40 11.23 -24.62
N PRO A 169 -8.14 10.75 -24.66
CA PRO A 169 -7.18 10.99 -23.60
C PRO A 169 -6.99 12.48 -23.30
N LEU A 170 -6.87 12.79 -22.03
CA LEU A 170 -6.60 14.10 -21.47
C LEU A 170 -5.27 14.64 -22.02
N THR A 171 -5.34 15.71 -22.81
CA THR A 171 -4.15 16.37 -23.33
C THR A 171 -3.57 17.33 -22.28
N PRO A 172 -2.27 17.19 -21.92
CA PRO A 172 -1.61 18.14 -21.03
C PRO A 172 -1.68 19.55 -21.61
N GLY A 173 -2.03 20.53 -20.78
CA GLY A 173 -2.11 21.95 -21.16
C GLY A 173 -1.72 22.86 -20.01
N ASP A 174 -1.95 24.16 -20.17
CA ASP A 174 -1.57 25.16 -19.17
C ASP A 174 -2.20 24.88 -17.80
N TRP A 175 -3.33 24.18 -17.69
CA TRP A 175 -3.91 23.84 -16.40
C TRP A 175 -3.06 22.85 -15.57
N CYS A 176 -2.12 22.11 -16.18
CA CYS A 176 -1.33 21.08 -15.50
C CYS A 176 -0.40 21.64 -14.41
N TRP A 177 0.03 22.91 -14.49
CA TRP A 177 0.87 23.52 -13.44
C TRP A 177 0.12 23.72 -12.11
N ALA A 178 -1.21 23.79 -12.16
CA ALA A 178 -2.08 24.07 -11.01
C ALA A 178 -2.75 22.80 -10.43
N ALA A 179 -2.62 21.65 -11.09
CA ALA A 179 -3.27 20.42 -10.64
C ALA A 179 -2.62 19.86 -9.35
N ALA A 180 -3.43 19.32 -8.45
CA ALA A 180 -2.96 18.57 -7.29
C ALA A 180 -2.50 17.18 -7.75
N LEU A 181 -1.24 17.09 -8.16
CA LEU A 181 -0.76 15.95 -8.92
C LEU A 181 -0.43 14.75 -8.02
N TRP A 182 -1.38 13.83 -7.94
CA TRP A 182 -1.02 12.41 -7.90
C TRP A 182 -0.30 12.10 -9.20
N GLY A 183 0.90 11.55 -9.09
CA GLY A 183 1.86 11.31 -10.18
C GLY A 183 1.80 12.34 -11.30
N ASN A 184 2.40 13.54 -11.14
CA ASN A 184 2.48 14.53 -12.22
C ASN A 184 2.83 13.81 -13.53
N PRO A 185 1.95 13.79 -14.54
CA PRO A 185 2.18 13.06 -15.79
C PRO A 185 3.37 13.64 -16.58
N LEU A 186 3.83 14.86 -16.23
CA LEU A 186 5.02 15.50 -16.76
C LEU A 186 6.30 15.21 -15.96
N LEU A 187 6.21 14.62 -14.76
CA LEU A 187 7.39 14.20 -14.01
C LEU A 187 7.72 12.74 -14.36
N PRO A 188 8.92 12.44 -14.89
CA PRO A 188 9.30 11.08 -15.19
C PRO A 188 9.24 10.23 -13.92
N ASN A 189 8.59 9.06 -14.01
CA ASN A 189 8.77 8.01 -13.03
C ASN A 189 10.24 7.63 -13.04
N ASN A 190 11.00 7.92 -11.99
CA ASN A 190 12.34 7.36 -11.81
C ASN A 190 12.23 5.85 -11.50
N ASN A 191 11.85 5.06 -12.50
CA ASN A 191 11.84 3.60 -12.52
C ASN A 191 13.20 3.03 -13.00
N THR A 192 14.29 3.78 -12.87
CA THR A 192 15.64 3.32 -13.24
C THR A 192 16.27 2.39 -12.19
N GLY A 193 15.49 1.84 -11.25
CA GLY A 193 15.89 0.79 -10.33
C GLY A 193 15.40 -0.58 -10.79
N GLY A 194 15.93 -1.09 -11.91
CA GLY A 194 15.72 -2.48 -12.34
C GLY A 194 16.39 -3.48 -11.38
N ASN A 195 15.84 -3.65 -10.17
CA ASN A 195 16.13 -4.80 -9.32
C ASN A 195 15.12 -4.93 -8.18
N GLY A 196 13.98 -5.58 -8.42
CA GLY A 196 13.18 -6.36 -7.45
C GLY A 196 12.74 -5.75 -6.11
N ASN A 197 13.06 -4.49 -5.80
CA ASN A 197 12.77 -3.84 -4.53
C ASN A 197 11.92 -2.60 -4.81
N ASN A 198 10.63 -2.72 -4.49
CA ASN A 198 9.63 -1.66 -4.27
C ASN A 198 10.21 -0.23 -4.29
N THR A 199 10.29 0.39 -5.47
CA THR A 199 10.68 1.79 -5.62
C THR A 199 9.47 2.67 -5.37
N TYR A 200 9.47 3.33 -4.21
CA TYR A 200 8.45 4.30 -3.84
C TYR A 200 8.57 5.59 -4.66
N ARG A 201 7.43 6.28 -4.83
CA ARG A 201 7.33 7.54 -5.55
C ARG A 201 8.21 8.63 -4.90
N HIS A 202 9.21 9.10 -5.63
CA HIS A 202 9.91 10.37 -5.39
C HIS A 202 9.35 11.42 -6.36
N PRO A 203 8.68 12.50 -5.89
CA PRO A 203 8.40 13.64 -6.74
C PRO A 203 9.71 14.28 -7.19
N GLY A 204 9.99 14.21 -8.48
CA GLY A 204 11.20 14.72 -9.13
C GLY A 204 11.24 16.24 -9.24
N LEU A 205 11.21 16.97 -8.12
CA LEU A 205 11.59 18.39 -8.09
C LEU A 205 13.09 18.59 -7.84
N GLU A 206 13.84 17.51 -7.53
CA GLU A 206 15.25 17.59 -7.12
C GLU A 206 16.24 17.65 -8.30
N ALA A 207 15.77 17.57 -9.55
CA ALA A 207 16.61 17.61 -10.75
C ALA A 207 16.67 19.00 -11.44
N HIS A 208 15.96 20.00 -10.89
CA HIS A 208 15.90 21.36 -11.44
C HIS A 208 16.22 22.40 -10.37
N HIS A 209 17.43 22.32 -9.81
CA HIS A 209 18.14 23.43 -9.20
C HIS A 209 19.62 23.33 -9.55
#